data_AF-A0A7C5PH96-F1
#
_entry.id   AF-A0A7C5PH96-F1
#
_cell.length_a   1.000
_cell.length_b   1.000
_cell.length_c   1.000
_cell.angle_alpha   90.00
_cell.angle_beta   90.00
_cell.angle_gamma   90.00
#
_symmetry.space_group_name_H-M   'P 1'
#
loop_
_entity.id
_entity.type
_entity.pdbx_description
1 polymer ?
#
loop_
_entity_poly.entity_id
_entity_poly.type
_entity_poly.pdbx_seq_one_letter_code
_entity_poly.pdbx_strand_id
1 'polypeptide(L)'
;MILTSIAAALLVPLLPAQSPSEARSQDKAQARAQANKAKKKVKKQDGLTEKQKQAIIRRKILEHRRQSRTVKRNVKVRVRLRNGESLIGVVKEGRFVEKVRGLEFVPADIRTKGAGIRLWYYDNTDGYIFLPYTMIRTYKILKELTGVEIKAIRDRILERRRKASELAKKRLMELKRREQELLKNKNASKKLDKLAKNLKEEEKKRKEEERLLALIQEFPPDKGWGPKKIEEIRIRKVAIGAFPDAKSKRFVEVFEDWVKGYNLWKALKEKESKKVKNGKVEPVQGNSGSSSGKKN
;
A
#
# COMPACT_ATOMS: atom_id res chain seq x y z
N MET A 1 -7.55 -51.44 -3.14
CA MET A 1 -6.38 -52.13 -2.56
C MET A 1 -5.93 -51.41 -1.29
N ILE A 2 -6.30 -52.01 -0.15
CA ILE A 2 -5.59 -52.16 1.12
C ILE A 2 -4.58 -51.06 1.56
N LEU A 3 -4.99 -50.35 2.61
CA LEU A 3 -4.27 -49.87 3.82
C LEU A 3 -2.76 -50.15 3.94
N THR A 4 -2.00 -49.16 4.44
CA THR A 4 -1.24 -49.32 5.71
C THR A 4 -0.64 -47.99 6.18
N SER A 5 -1.12 -47.58 7.36
CA SER A 5 -0.59 -46.49 8.19
C SER A 5 0.41 -47.12 9.18
N ILE A 6 1.63 -46.59 9.26
CA ILE A 6 2.62 -47.02 10.26
C ILE A 6 2.88 -45.84 11.19
N ALA A 7 2.27 -45.91 12.39
CA ALA A 7 2.56 -45.06 13.52
C ALA A 7 3.76 -45.65 14.28
N ALA A 8 4.88 -44.92 14.31
CA ALA A 8 6.04 -45.27 15.13
C ALA A 8 5.92 -44.59 16.50
N ALA A 9 5.65 -45.39 17.53
CA ALA A 9 5.65 -44.97 18.93
C ALA A 9 7.11 -44.87 19.43
N LEU A 10 7.54 -43.64 19.78
CA LEU A 10 8.82 -43.39 20.43
C LEU A 10 8.64 -43.55 21.95
N LEU A 11 9.18 -44.64 22.49
CA LEU A 11 9.35 -44.86 23.92
C LEU A 11 10.47 -43.95 24.45
N VAL A 12 10.14 -43.02 25.35
CA VAL A 12 11.13 -42.18 26.06
C VAL A 12 11.38 -42.82 27.44
N PRO A 13 12.63 -43.17 27.79
CA PRO A 13 12.94 -43.69 29.12
C PRO A 13 12.84 -42.57 30.18
N LEU A 14 12.11 -42.87 31.24
CA LEU A 14 11.92 -42.02 32.43
C LEU A 14 13.20 -42.07 33.27
N LEU A 15 13.96 -40.96 33.30
CA LEU A 15 15.15 -40.81 34.15
C LEU A 15 14.75 -40.52 35.62
N PRO A 16 15.45 -41.11 36.60
CA PRO A 16 15.19 -40.86 38.02
C PRO A 16 15.53 -39.42 38.41
N ALA A 17 14.55 -38.73 39.00
CA ALA A 17 14.70 -37.39 39.54
C ALA A 17 15.62 -37.40 40.76
N GLN A 18 16.88 -37.00 40.57
CA GLN A 18 17.80 -36.72 41.68
C GLN A 18 17.45 -35.37 42.33
N SER A 19 17.36 -35.37 43.66
CA SER A 19 16.97 -34.24 44.49
C SER A 19 18.04 -33.12 44.46
N PRO A 20 17.68 -31.86 44.16
CA PRO A 20 18.63 -30.78 43.85
C PRO A 20 19.29 -30.11 45.08
N SER A 21 19.25 -30.71 46.28
CA SER A 21 19.62 -30.00 47.51
C SER A 21 21.09 -30.12 47.92
N GLU A 22 21.79 -31.20 47.56
CA GLU A 22 23.17 -31.43 48.03
C GLU A 22 24.26 -30.93 47.07
N ALA A 23 23.97 -30.81 45.77
CA ALA A 23 24.95 -30.33 44.77
C ALA A 23 25.26 -28.81 44.89
N ARG A 24 24.48 -28.04 45.66
CA ARG A 24 24.61 -26.56 45.73
C ARG A 24 25.67 -26.06 46.71
N SER A 25 26.16 -26.90 47.62
CA SER A 25 27.09 -26.49 48.68
C SER A 25 28.56 -26.48 48.22
N GLN A 26 28.96 -27.41 47.34
CA GLN A 26 30.34 -27.51 46.87
C GLN A 26 30.70 -26.47 45.79
N ASP A 27 29.76 -26.11 44.91
CA ASP A 27 29.98 -25.12 43.85
C ASP A 27 30.21 -23.69 44.38
N LYS A 28 29.56 -23.31 45.49
CA LYS A 28 29.73 -21.97 46.09
C LYS A 28 31.12 -21.76 46.69
N ALA A 29 31.74 -22.82 47.23
CA ALA A 29 33.07 -22.74 47.80
C ALA A 29 34.15 -22.57 46.71
N GLN A 30 34.04 -23.32 45.61
CA GLN A 30 34.99 -23.21 44.49
C GLN A 30 34.86 -21.87 43.75
N ALA A 31 33.63 -21.36 43.57
CA ALA A 31 33.39 -20.05 42.95
C ALA A 31 34.00 -18.89 43.76
N ARG A 32 33.94 -18.92 45.11
CA ARG A 32 34.56 -17.90 45.97
C ARG A 32 36.09 -17.95 45.92
N ALA A 33 36.69 -19.13 45.89
CA ALA A 33 38.15 -19.27 45.77
C ALA A 33 38.68 -18.75 44.43
N GLN A 34 37.95 -18.99 43.32
CA GLN A 34 38.32 -18.47 42.00
C GLN A 34 38.13 -16.94 41.91
N ALA A 35 37.06 -16.39 42.48
CA ALA A 35 36.84 -14.94 42.52
C ALA A 35 37.92 -14.17 43.30
N ASN A 36 38.41 -14.74 44.41
CA ASN A 36 39.50 -14.13 45.19
C ASN A 36 40.85 -14.20 44.47
N LYS A 37 41.15 -15.29 43.74
CA LYS A 37 42.35 -15.37 42.88
C LYS A 37 42.30 -14.36 41.72
N ALA A 38 41.13 -14.10 41.14
CA ALA A 38 40.95 -13.09 40.10
C ALA A 38 41.20 -11.66 40.64
N LYS A 39 40.64 -11.32 41.81
CA LYS A 39 40.86 -9.99 42.44
C LYS A 39 42.33 -9.73 42.78
N LYS A 40 43.09 -10.74 43.20
CA LYS A 40 44.53 -10.61 43.52
C LYS A 40 45.40 -10.39 42.26
N LYS A 41 45.00 -10.91 41.09
CA LYS A 41 45.69 -10.65 39.81
C LYS A 41 45.44 -9.26 39.24
N VAL A 42 44.24 -8.69 39.45
CA VAL A 42 43.91 -7.34 38.95
C VAL A 42 44.71 -6.26 39.70
N LYS A 43 44.90 -6.39 41.02
CA LYS A 43 45.62 -5.38 41.82
C LYS A 43 47.13 -5.27 41.52
N LYS A 44 47.73 -6.24 40.81
CA LYS A 44 49.16 -6.22 40.42
C LYS A 44 49.41 -5.56 39.05
N GLN A 45 48.38 -5.22 38.28
CA GLN A 45 48.50 -4.56 36.97
C GLN A 45 48.28 -3.04 36.99
N ASP A 46 47.76 -2.48 38.09
CA ASP A 46 47.49 -1.04 38.20
C ASP A 46 48.68 -0.18 38.66
N GLY A 47 49.84 -0.80 38.94
CA GLY A 47 51.06 -0.07 39.33
C GLY A 47 51.85 0.53 38.17
N LEU A 48 51.46 0.30 36.90
CA LEU A 48 52.13 0.95 35.77
C LEU A 48 51.65 2.40 35.62
N THR A 49 52.59 3.34 35.72
CA THR A 49 52.34 4.75 35.42
C THR A 49 51.79 4.92 34.00
N GLU A 50 50.89 5.88 33.79
CA GLU A 50 50.32 6.22 32.47
C GLU A 50 51.41 6.34 31.37
N LYS A 51 52.57 6.88 31.74
CA LYS A 51 53.74 7.02 30.85
C LYS A 51 54.28 5.68 30.37
N GLN A 52 54.33 4.66 31.22
CA GLN A 52 54.76 3.30 30.86
C GLN A 52 53.69 2.59 30.02
N LYS A 53 52.40 2.77 30.33
CA LYS A 53 51.30 2.24 29.49
C LYS A 53 51.37 2.81 28.07
N GLN A 54 51.60 4.12 27.93
CA GLN A 54 51.78 4.79 26.64
C GLN A 54 53.04 4.31 25.90
N ALA A 55 54.16 4.08 26.60
CA ALA A 55 55.38 3.56 26.00
C ALA A 55 55.21 2.13 25.46
N ILE A 56 54.51 1.25 26.19
CA ILE A 56 54.19 -0.12 25.76
C ILE A 56 53.28 -0.10 24.53
N ILE A 57 52.28 0.79 24.51
CA ILE A 57 51.39 0.96 23.34
C ILE A 57 52.19 1.44 22.13
N ARG A 58 53.07 2.45 22.29
CA ARG A 58 53.95 2.94 21.21
C ARG A 58 54.87 1.83 20.69
N ARG A 59 55.46 1.03 21.56
CA ARG A 59 56.35 -0.08 21.17
C ARG A 59 55.60 -1.17 20.39
N LYS A 60 54.42 -1.57 20.85
CA LYS A 60 53.55 -2.52 20.13
C LYS A 60 53.10 -2.00 18.76
N ILE A 61 52.78 -0.70 18.65
CA ILE A 61 52.46 -0.07 17.36
C ILE A 61 53.68 -0.11 16.42
N LEU A 62 54.88 0.16 16.94
CA LEU A 62 56.12 0.16 16.16
C LEU A 62 56.55 -1.25 15.73
N GLU A 63 56.37 -2.26 16.57
CA GLU A 63 56.64 -3.67 16.26
C GLU A 63 55.66 -4.20 15.21
N HIS A 64 54.36 -3.89 15.32
CA HIS A 64 53.41 -4.17 14.25
C HIS A 64 53.76 -3.47 12.93
N ARG A 65 54.42 -2.30 12.99
CA ARG A 65 54.92 -1.56 11.82
C ARG A 65 56.21 -2.14 11.23
N ARG A 66 56.99 -2.91 11.99
CA ARG A 66 58.16 -3.66 11.50
C ARG A 66 57.79 -5.04 10.96
N GLN A 67 56.78 -5.68 11.54
CA GLN A 67 56.25 -6.98 11.07
C GLN A 67 55.24 -6.84 9.92
N SER A 68 54.91 -5.63 9.47
CA SER A 68 54.09 -5.40 8.29
C SER A 68 54.85 -5.71 6.99
N ARG A 69 55.25 -6.97 6.80
CA ARG A 69 55.05 -7.62 5.51
C ARG A 69 53.57 -7.39 5.22
N THR A 70 53.23 -6.44 4.35
CA THR A 70 51.86 -5.96 4.10
C THR A 70 50.92 -7.14 3.95
N VAL A 71 50.32 -7.57 5.05
CA VAL A 71 49.42 -8.70 5.01
C VAL A 71 48.20 -8.12 4.36
N LYS A 72 47.98 -8.45 3.07
CA LYS A 72 46.84 -8.05 2.25
C LYS A 72 45.55 -8.70 2.78
N ARG A 73 45.34 -8.64 4.09
CA ARG A 73 44.20 -9.18 4.80
C ARG A 73 43.13 -8.12 4.87
N ASN A 74 41.91 -8.59 4.69
CA ASN A 74 40.75 -7.76 4.88
C ASN A 74 40.41 -7.77 6.36
N VAL A 75 39.95 -6.64 6.89
CA VAL A 75 39.75 -6.47 8.32
C VAL A 75 38.46 -5.73 8.59
N LYS A 76 37.67 -6.25 9.53
CA LYS A 76 36.50 -5.58 10.05
C LYS A 76 36.95 -4.56 11.09
N VAL A 77 36.62 -3.29 10.86
CA VAL A 77 37.07 -2.18 11.69
C VAL A 77 35.86 -1.44 12.25
N ARG A 78 35.94 -1.04 13.52
CA ARG A 78 35.05 -0.06 14.12
C ARG A 78 35.79 1.27 14.21
N VAL A 79 35.27 2.31 13.55
CA VAL A 79 35.82 3.66 13.54
C VAL A 79 34.91 4.55 14.38
N ARG A 80 35.46 5.17 15.44
CA ARG A 80 34.77 6.17 16.25
C ARG A 80 35.14 7.55 15.72
N LEU A 81 34.14 8.32 15.34
CA LEU A 81 34.27 9.68 14.84
C LEU A 81 34.40 10.68 15.99
N ARG A 82 34.85 11.90 15.68
CA ARG A 82 34.98 12.99 16.67
C ARG A 82 33.64 13.48 17.21
N ASN A 83 32.56 13.37 16.43
CA ASN A 83 31.19 13.66 16.87
C ASN A 83 30.63 12.62 17.88
N GLY A 84 31.35 11.52 18.12
CA GLY A 84 30.96 10.46 19.05
C GLY A 84 30.33 9.23 18.39
N GLU A 85 29.86 9.33 17.15
CA GLU A 85 29.30 8.22 16.39
C GLU A 85 30.34 7.15 16.08
N SER A 86 29.88 5.92 15.86
CA SER A 86 30.75 4.79 15.56
C SER A 86 30.26 4.05 14.32
N LEU A 87 31.16 3.90 13.36
CA LEU A 87 30.90 3.22 12.10
C LEU A 87 31.60 1.85 12.13
N ILE A 88 30.97 0.84 11.53
CA ILE A 88 31.57 -0.48 11.34
C ILE A 88 31.61 -0.76 9.85
N GLY A 89 32.79 -1.14 9.36
CA GLY A 89 32.98 -1.49 7.96
C GLY A 89 34.14 -2.46 7.78
N VAL A 90 34.46 -2.73 6.52
CA VAL A 90 35.57 -3.59 6.12
C VAL A 90 36.61 -2.76 5.39
N VAL A 91 37.86 -2.81 5.85
CA VAL A 91 39.00 -2.29 5.08
C VAL A 91 39.53 -3.44 4.24
N LYS A 92 39.61 -3.23 2.92
CA LYS A 92 40.07 -4.25 1.97
C LYS A 92 41.58 -4.20 1.81
N GLU A 93 42.20 -5.37 1.62
CA GLU A 93 43.62 -5.53 1.28
C GLU A 93 44.62 -4.86 2.24
N GLY A 94 44.22 -4.57 3.47
CA GLY A 94 45.05 -3.87 4.45
C GLY A 94 45.35 -2.41 4.11
N ARG A 95 44.61 -1.77 3.18
CA ARG A 95 44.82 -0.36 2.79
C ARG A 95 44.18 0.60 3.80
N PHE A 96 44.82 0.75 4.96
CA PHE A 96 44.32 1.63 6.03
C PHE A 96 44.54 3.11 5.78
N VAL A 97 45.58 3.47 5.03
CA VAL A 97 45.96 4.88 4.83
C VAL A 97 45.93 5.16 3.35
N GLU A 98 44.86 5.82 2.92
CA GLU A 98 44.65 6.19 1.53
C GLU A 98 44.39 7.69 1.43
N LYS A 99 44.72 8.28 0.28
CA LYS A 99 44.40 9.66 -0.06
C LYS A 99 43.66 9.70 -1.38
N VAL A 100 42.62 10.52 -1.45
CA VAL A 100 41.88 10.79 -2.68
C VAL A 100 42.77 11.61 -3.63
N ARG A 101 42.95 11.12 -4.85
CA ARG A 101 43.63 11.82 -5.95
C ARG A 101 42.74 11.76 -7.19
N GLY A 102 41.85 12.73 -7.33
CA GLY A 102 40.82 12.71 -8.39
C GLY A 102 39.79 11.61 -8.12
N LEU A 103 39.61 10.72 -9.10
CA LEU A 103 38.69 9.56 -9.01
C LEU A 103 39.34 8.34 -8.35
N GLU A 104 40.65 8.38 -8.12
CA GLU A 104 41.41 7.26 -7.58
C GLU A 104 41.82 7.50 -6.12
N PHE A 105 42.15 6.39 -5.46
CA PHE A 105 42.64 6.38 -4.09
C PHE A 105 44.01 5.74 -4.07
N VAL A 106 44.99 6.50 -3.63
CA VAL A 106 46.40 6.10 -3.63
C VAL A 106 46.82 5.83 -2.18
N PRO A 107 47.64 4.80 -1.92
CA PRO A 107 48.27 4.63 -0.61
C PRO A 107 49.04 5.90 -0.20
N ALA A 108 48.90 6.32 1.05
CA ALA A 108 49.53 7.52 1.57
C ALA A 108 50.11 7.28 2.97
N ASP A 109 50.88 8.23 3.49
CA ASP A 109 51.28 8.25 4.91
C ASP A 109 50.17 8.92 5.76
N ILE A 110 50.07 8.53 7.03
CA ILE A 110 49.06 9.01 7.97
C ILE A 110 49.20 10.52 8.23
N ARG A 111 50.41 11.05 8.04
CA ARG A 111 50.73 12.47 8.19
C ARG A 111 50.31 13.31 6.98
N THR A 112 50.03 12.68 5.84
CA THR A 112 49.69 13.39 4.62
C THR A 112 48.30 14.04 4.77
N LYS A 113 48.23 15.36 4.51
CA LYS A 113 46.95 16.09 4.54
C LYS A 113 45.94 15.46 3.58
N GLY A 114 44.74 15.19 4.08
CA GLY A 114 43.67 14.51 3.34
C GLY A 114 43.76 12.99 3.31
N ALA A 115 44.71 12.37 4.01
CA ALA A 115 44.71 10.93 4.21
C ALA A 115 43.54 10.48 5.09
N GLY A 116 43.07 9.26 4.88
CA GLY A 116 41.93 8.68 5.57
C GLY A 116 41.84 7.16 5.43
N ILE A 117 40.74 6.61 5.94
CA ILE A 117 40.39 5.18 5.86
C ILE A 117 39.21 5.01 4.92
N ARG A 118 39.29 4.05 3.98
CA ARG A 118 38.14 3.64 3.18
C ARG A 118 37.44 2.44 3.79
N LEU A 119 36.18 2.61 4.20
CA LEU A 119 35.35 1.56 4.77
C LEU A 119 34.36 1.04 3.72
N TRP A 120 34.48 -0.23 3.36
CA TRP A 120 33.52 -0.95 2.54
C TRP A 120 32.42 -1.56 3.40
N TYR A 121 31.27 -1.84 2.78
CA TYR A 121 30.15 -2.55 3.43
C TYR A 121 29.65 -1.88 4.71
N TYR A 122 29.80 -0.55 4.78
CA TYR A 122 29.27 0.24 5.87
C TYR A 122 27.75 0.09 5.90
N ASP A 123 27.21 -0.17 7.09
CA ASP A 123 25.77 -0.35 7.32
C ASP A 123 25.11 -1.41 6.40
N ASN A 124 25.88 -2.43 6.00
CA ASN A 124 25.42 -3.47 5.05
C ASN A 124 25.02 -2.93 3.66
N THR A 125 25.61 -1.83 3.21
CA THR A 125 25.42 -1.32 1.84
C THR A 125 26.52 -1.83 0.90
N ASP A 126 26.24 -2.03 -0.39
CA ASP A 126 27.26 -2.44 -1.38
C ASP A 126 28.01 -1.22 -1.90
N GLY A 127 28.75 -0.57 -1.02
CA GLY A 127 29.48 0.65 -1.32
C GLY A 127 30.66 0.85 -0.37
N TYR A 128 31.26 2.03 -0.49
CA TYR A 128 32.31 2.47 0.42
C TYR A 128 32.08 3.91 0.86
N ILE A 129 32.63 4.23 2.03
CA ILE A 129 32.76 5.60 2.54
C ILE A 129 34.24 5.87 2.80
N PHE A 130 34.71 7.05 2.41
CA PHE A 130 36.04 7.51 2.75
C PHE A 130 35.97 8.45 3.96
N LEU A 131 36.74 8.14 5.00
CA LEU A 131 36.77 8.89 6.25
C LEU A 131 38.16 9.52 6.45
N PRO A 132 38.31 10.84 6.25
CA PRO A 132 39.55 11.54 6.55
C PRO A 132 39.96 11.36 8.02
N TYR A 133 41.27 11.22 8.29
CA TYR A 133 41.77 11.08 9.66
C TYR A 133 41.45 12.29 10.55
N THR A 134 41.18 13.45 9.97
CA THR A 134 40.72 14.64 10.71
C THR A 134 39.37 14.41 11.41
N MET A 135 38.50 13.55 10.86
CA MET A 135 37.18 13.23 11.43
C MET A 135 37.22 12.03 12.39
N ILE A 136 38.26 11.22 12.32
CA ILE A 136 38.40 9.99 13.10
C ILE A 136 38.98 10.35 14.48
N ARG A 137 38.32 9.88 15.54
CA ARG A 137 38.84 9.97 16.92
C ARG A 137 39.71 8.77 17.26
N THR A 138 39.18 7.57 17.04
CA THR A 138 39.88 6.29 17.29
C THR A 138 39.34 5.21 16.37
N TYR A 139 40.14 4.22 15.99
CA TYR A 139 39.65 3.03 15.30
C TYR A 139 40.13 1.76 16.01
N LYS A 140 39.34 0.69 15.92
CA LYS A 140 39.64 -0.61 16.50
C LYS A 140 39.40 -1.71 15.47
N ILE A 141 40.41 -2.54 15.23
CA ILE A 141 40.27 -3.75 14.43
C ILE A 141 39.50 -4.77 15.26
N LEU A 142 38.38 -5.24 14.73
CA LEU A 142 37.51 -6.21 15.42
C LEU A 142 37.87 -7.64 15.05
N LYS A 143 38.04 -7.92 13.74
CA LYS A 143 38.24 -9.27 13.21
C LYS A 143 38.98 -9.22 11.88
N GLU A 144 39.92 -10.14 11.66
CA GLU A 144 40.48 -10.40 10.33
C GLU A 144 39.49 -11.25 9.52
N LEU A 145 39.20 -10.82 8.30
CA LEU A 145 38.25 -11.47 7.41
C LEU A 145 38.96 -12.21 6.29
N THR A 146 38.53 -13.45 6.07
CA THR A 146 38.95 -14.23 4.89
C THR A 146 38.21 -13.74 3.63
N GLY A 147 38.75 -14.06 2.44
CA GLY A 147 38.06 -13.76 1.19
C GLY A 147 36.66 -14.39 1.10
N VAL A 148 36.50 -15.58 1.68
CA VAL A 148 35.21 -16.30 1.77
C VAL A 148 34.20 -15.52 2.61
N GLU A 149 34.61 -14.98 3.76
CA GLU A 149 33.72 -14.18 4.62
C GLU A 149 33.28 -12.88 3.95
N ILE A 150 34.15 -12.24 3.16
CA ILE A 150 33.78 -11.03 2.41
C ILE A 150 32.78 -11.35 1.31
N LYS A 151 33.01 -12.45 0.58
CA LYS A 151 32.05 -12.93 -0.41
C LYS A 151 30.69 -13.18 0.24
N ALA A 152 30.66 -13.85 1.40
CA ALA A 152 29.43 -14.08 2.15
C ALA A 152 28.75 -12.77 2.61
N ILE A 153 29.51 -11.75 3.02
CA ILE A 153 28.96 -10.42 3.33
C ILE A 153 28.31 -9.81 2.08
N ARG A 154 29.00 -9.85 0.93
CA ARG A 154 28.49 -9.31 -0.33
C ARG A 154 27.22 -10.03 -0.78
N ASP A 155 27.22 -11.35 -0.76
CA ASP A 155 26.08 -12.18 -1.15
C ASP A 155 24.85 -11.87 -0.28
N ARG A 156 25.05 -11.71 1.03
CA ARG A 156 24.00 -11.29 1.98
C ARG A 156 23.44 -9.90 1.64
N ILE A 157 24.29 -8.94 1.29
CA ILE A 157 23.85 -7.59 0.90
C ILE A 157 23.04 -7.65 -0.39
N LEU A 158 23.52 -8.42 -1.38
CA LEU A 158 22.83 -8.61 -2.65
C LEU A 158 21.46 -9.26 -2.47
N GLU A 159 21.37 -10.30 -1.66
CA GLU A 159 20.11 -10.99 -1.36
C GLU A 159 19.12 -10.05 -0.66
N ARG A 160 19.56 -9.27 0.32
CA ARG A 160 18.73 -8.24 0.97
C ARG A 160 18.23 -7.20 -0.02
N ARG A 161 19.10 -6.71 -0.91
CA ARG A 161 18.73 -5.74 -1.96
C ARG A 161 17.69 -6.34 -2.91
N ARG A 162 17.85 -7.59 -3.31
CA ARG A 162 16.87 -8.31 -4.13
C ARG A 162 15.53 -8.43 -3.44
N LYS A 163 15.50 -8.90 -2.19
CA LYS A 163 14.26 -9.01 -1.39
C LYS A 163 13.58 -7.66 -1.20
N ALA A 164 14.34 -6.61 -0.90
CA ALA A 164 13.82 -5.25 -0.76
C ALA A 164 13.21 -4.72 -2.08
N SER A 165 13.88 -4.98 -3.21
CA SER A 165 13.39 -4.60 -4.54
C SER A 165 12.11 -5.36 -4.91
N GLU A 166 12.06 -6.68 -4.67
CA GLU A 166 10.86 -7.49 -4.90
C GLU A 166 9.68 -7.02 -4.03
N LEU A 167 9.93 -6.69 -2.76
CA LEU A 167 8.92 -6.16 -1.86
C LEU A 167 8.43 -4.77 -2.29
N ALA A 168 9.34 -3.89 -2.72
CA ALA A 168 8.99 -2.58 -3.27
C ALA A 168 8.14 -2.70 -4.55
N LYS A 169 8.48 -3.63 -5.45
CA LYS A 169 7.70 -3.94 -6.65
C LYS A 169 6.31 -4.45 -6.29
N LYS A 170 6.18 -5.37 -5.32
CA LYS A 170 4.89 -5.87 -4.83
C LYS A 170 4.02 -4.74 -4.29
N ARG A 171 4.59 -3.86 -3.44
CA ARG A 171 3.88 -2.67 -2.92
C ARG A 171 3.41 -1.74 -4.04
N LEU A 172 4.26 -1.48 -5.03
CA LEU A 172 3.89 -0.64 -6.17
C LEU A 172 2.74 -1.24 -6.99
N MET A 173 2.76 -2.55 -7.23
CA MET A 173 1.67 -3.23 -7.94
C MET A 173 0.36 -3.18 -7.15
N GLU A 174 0.42 -3.36 -5.82
CA GLU A 174 -0.75 -3.26 -4.94
C GLU A 174 -1.36 -1.85 -4.96
N LEU A 175 -0.52 -0.81 -4.89
CA LEU A 175 -0.97 0.59 -4.96
C LEU A 175 -1.64 0.89 -6.32
N LYS A 176 -1.05 0.45 -7.42
CA LYS A 176 -1.65 0.59 -8.76
C LYS A 176 -3.00 -0.13 -8.86
N ARG A 177 -3.11 -1.32 -8.28
CA ARG A 177 -4.38 -2.06 -8.25
C ARG A 177 -5.45 -1.29 -7.46
N ARG A 178 -5.11 -0.78 -6.28
CA ARG A 178 -6.04 0.05 -5.46
C ARG A 178 -6.48 1.31 -6.20
N GLU A 179 -5.57 1.98 -6.89
CA GLU A 179 -5.90 3.15 -7.70
C GLU A 179 -6.91 2.83 -8.80
N GLN A 180 -6.71 1.72 -9.51
CA GLN A 180 -7.66 1.25 -10.52
C GLN A 180 -9.02 0.89 -9.94
N GLU A 181 -9.08 0.25 -8.77
CA GLU A 181 -10.32 -0.05 -8.06
C GLU A 181 -11.05 1.24 -7.66
N LEU A 182 -10.34 2.24 -7.15
CA LEU A 182 -10.92 3.55 -6.83
C LEU A 182 -11.46 4.28 -8.07
N LEU A 183 -10.75 4.21 -9.21
CA LEU A 183 -11.24 4.79 -10.47
C LEU A 183 -12.50 4.08 -10.96
N LYS A 184 -12.56 2.74 -10.88
CA LYS A 184 -13.76 1.96 -11.21
C LYS A 184 -14.93 2.33 -10.29
N ASN A 185 -14.69 2.47 -8.99
CA ASN A 185 -15.71 2.85 -8.01
C ASN A 185 -16.22 4.28 -8.23
N LYS A 186 -15.33 5.24 -8.52
CA LYS A 186 -15.72 6.62 -8.88
C LYS A 186 -16.58 6.64 -10.14
N ASN A 187 -16.24 5.84 -11.15
CA ASN A 187 -17.02 5.73 -12.37
C ASN A 187 -18.38 5.06 -12.13
N ALA A 188 -18.44 4.03 -11.28
CA ALA A 188 -19.69 3.39 -10.88
C ALA A 188 -20.62 4.36 -10.13
N SER A 189 -20.08 5.12 -9.17
CA SER A 189 -20.84 6.16 -8.44
C SER A 189 -21.39 7.23 -9.39
N LYS A 190 -20.57 7.76 -10.33
CA LYS A 190 -21.05 8.72 -11.33
C LYS A 190 -22.17 8.17 -12.22
N LYS A 191 -22.12 6.87 -12.57
CA LYS A 191 -23.19 6.21 -13.34
C LYS A 191 -24.47 6.09 -12.51
N LEU A 192 -24.38 5.71 -11.24
CA LEU A 192 -25.53 5.65 -10.33
C LEU A 192 -26.17 7.02 -10.13
N ASP A 193 -25.38 8.07 -9.96
CA ASP A 193 -25.89 9.44 -9.84
C ASP A 193 -26.61 9.90 -11.10
N LYS A 194 -26.09 9.56 -12.29
CA LYS A 194 -26.75 9.87 -13.56
C LYS A 194 -28.07 9.11 -13.71
N LEU A 195 -28.12 7.83 -13.35
CA LEU A 195 -29.36 7.04 -13.34
C LEU A 195 -30.40 7.61 -12.37
N ALA A 196 -29.97 8.00 -11.17
CA ALA A 196 -30.86 8.61 -10.19
C ALA A 196 -31.43 9.96 -10.67
N LYS A 197 -30.63 10.77 -11.39
CA LYS A 197 -31.11 12.02 -12.01
C LYS A 197 -32.12 11.75 -13.12
N ASN A 198 -31.84 10.80 -14.01
CA ASN A 198 -32.75 10.44 -15.09
C ASN A 198 -34.09 9.91 -14.55
N LEU A 199 -34.07 9.03 -13.55
CA LEU A 199 -35.30 8.51 -12.92
C LEU A 199 -36.13 9.63 -12.27
N LYS A 200 -35.49 10.59 -11.60
CA LYS A 200 -36.19 11.76 -11.05
C LYS A 200 -36.79 12.67 -12.13
N GLU A 201 -36.12 12.80 -13.27
CA GLU A 201 -36.62 13.58 -14.40
C GLU A 201 -37.79 12.86 -15.10
N GLU A 202 -37.69 11.55 -15.30
CA GLU A 202 -38.78 10.71 -15.83
C GLU A 202 -40.01 10.72 -14.90
N GLU A 203 -39.81 10.63 -13.58
CA GLU A 203 -40.91 10.71 -12.61
C GLU A 203 -41.60 12.08 -12.66
N LYS A 204 -40.83 13.17 -12.80
CA LYS A 204 -41.38 14.52 -12.96
C LYS A 204 -42.18 14.64 -14.26
N LYS A 205 -41.62 14.17 -15.38
CA LYS A 205 -42.31 14.15 -16.68
C LYS A 205 -43.60 13.33 -16.61
N ARG A 206 -43.55 12.16 -15.99
CA ARG A 206 -44.73 11.31 -15.79
C ARG A 206 -45.80 11.98 -14.95
N LYS A 207 -45.44 12.62 -13.83
CA LYS A 207 -46.38 13.38 -13.00
C LYS A 207 -46.98 14.57 -13.76
N GLU A 208 -46.19 15.24 -14.59
CA GLU A 208 -46.66 16.32 -15.45
C GLU A 208 -47.62 15.79 -16.52
N GLU A 209 -47.29 14.69 -17.21
CA GLU A 209 -48.18 14.01 -18.16
C GLU A 209 -49.49 13.58 -17.51
N GLU A 210 -49.45 12.96 -16.33
CA GLU A 210 -50.65 12.57 -15.56
C GLU A 210 -51.51 13.79 -15.20
N ARG A 211 -50.90 14.90 -14.78
CA ARG A 211 -51.60 16.17 -14.52
C ARG A 211 -52.25 16.74 -15.78
N LEU A 212 -51.54 16.74 -16.91
CA LEU A 212 -52.04 17.23 -18.18
C LEU A 212 -53.21 16.38 -18.69
N LEU A 213 -53.14 15.06 -18.55
CA LEU A 213 -54.23 14.15 -18.90
C LEU A 213 -55.46 14.35 -18.02
N ALA A 214 -55.28 14.64 -16.72
CA ALA A 214 -56.38 14.98 -15.82
C ALA A 214 -57.12 16.24 -16.26
N LEU A 215 -56.43 17.25 -16.81
CA LEU A 215 -57.08 18.45 -17.37
C LEU A 215 -57.97 18.12 -18.58
N ILE A 216 -57.57 17.16 -19.42
CA ILE A 216 -58.39 16.71 -20.56
C ILE A 216 -59.65 16.00 -20.09
N GLN A 217 -59.58 15.24 -18.99
CA GLN A 217 -60.76 14.62 -18.39
C GLN A 217 -61.71 15.68 -17.82
N GLU A 218 -61.18 16.74 -17.20
CA GLU A 218 -61.99 17.82 -16.63
C GLU A 218 -62.68 18.70 -17.69
N PHE A 219 -61.98 18.94 -18.81
CA PHE A 219 -62.43 19.75 -19.95
C PHE A 219 -62.36 18.96 -21.27
N PRO A 220 -63.32 18.05 -21.52
CA PRO A 220 -63.24 17.15 -22.66
C PRO A 220 -63.41 17.89 -24.00
N PRO A 221 -62.55 17.62 -25.00
CA PRO A 221 -62.66 18.25 -26.33
C PRO A 221 -63.99 17.91 -27.01
N ASP A 222 -64.53 16.71 -26.80
CA ASP A 222 -65.81 16.26 -27.36
C ASP A 222 -67.01 17.08 -26.86
N LYS A 223 -66.88 17.71 -25.68
CA LYS A 223 -67.90 18.60 -25.11
C LYS A 223 -67.74 20.05 -25.58
N GLY A 224 -66.94 20.29 -26.61
CA GLY A 224 -66.69 21.61 -27.18
C GLY A 224 -65.69 22.46 -26.38
N TRP A 225 -64.96 21.90 -25.42
CA TRP A 225 -63.87 22.61 -24.75
C TRP A 225 -62.65 22.64 -25.67
N GLY A 226 -62.27 23.82 -26.15
CA GLY A 226 -61.14 23.98 -27.06
C GLY A 226 -60.87 25.43 -27.45
N PRO A 227 -60.01 25.68 -28.45
CA PRO A 227 -59.61 27.03 -28.85
C PRO A 227 -60.79 27.94 -29.22
N LYS A 228 -61.83 27.39 -29.85
CA LYS A 228 -63.04 28.16 -30.16
C LYS A 228 -63.79 28.61 -28.90
N LYS A 229 -63.78 27.78 -27.84
CA LYS A 229 -64.47 28.05 -26.58
C LYS A 229 -63.78 29.16 -25.79
N ILE A 230 -62.45 29.22 -25.81
CA ILE A 230 -61.74 30.29 -25.12
C ILE A 230 -61.97 31.65 -25.79
N GLU A 231 -62.04 31.70 -27.11
CA GLU A 231 -62.39 32.92 -27.85
C GLU A 231 -63.83 33.36 -27.55
N GLU A 232 -64.77 32.42 -27.47
CA GLU A 232 -66.15 32.71 -27.04
C GLU A 232 -66.19 33.33 -25.62
N ILE A 233 -65.43 32.77 -24.67
CA ILE A 233 -65.35 33.28 -23.29
C ILE A 233 -64.72 34.69 -23.27
N ARG A 234 -63.66 34.91 -24.06
CA ARG A 234 -63.01 36.24 -24.18
C ARG A 234 -63.94 37.28 -24.80
N ILE A 235 -64.64 36.94 -25.87
CA ILE A 235 -65.62 37.83 -26.52
C ILE A 235 -66.73 38.19 -25.55
N ARG A 236 -67.31 37.23 -24.82
CA ARG A 236 -68.35 37.50 -23.81
C ARG A 236 -67.88 38.45 -22.71
N LYS A 237 -66.65 38.25 -22.23
CA LYS A 237 -66.04 39.11 -21.20
C LYS A 237 -65.91 40.56 -21.69
N VAL A 238 -65.50 40.77 -22.94
CA VAL A 238 -65.32 42.11 -23.52
C VAL A 238 -66.65 42.76 -23.91
N ALA A 239 -67.54 42.02 -24.57
CA ALA A 239 -68.76 42.57 -25.16
C ALA A 239 -69.88 42.82 -24.14
N ILE A 240 -70.02 41.95 -23.14
CA ILE A 240 -71.16 41.95 -22.20
C ILE A 240 -70.73 42.40 -20.80
N GLY A 241 -69.41 42.39 -20.50
CA GLY A 241 -68.91 42.63 -19.15
C GLY A 241 -69.31 41.53 -18.14
N ALA A 242 -69.94 40.45 -18.60
CA ALA A 242 -70.32 39.33 -17.76
C ALA A 242 -69.08 38.52 -17.35
N PHE A 243 -68.95 38.26 -16.04
CA PHE A 243 -67.88 37.44 -15.51
C PHE A 243 -68.08 35.96 -15.92
N PRO A 244 -67.02 35.24 -16.34
CA PRO A 244 -67.13 33.83 -16.64
C PRO A 244 -67.51 33.01 -15.40
N ASP A 245 -68.31 31.97 -15.61
CA ASP A 245 -68.60 30.94 -14.60
C ASP A 245 -67.28 30.37 -14.01
N ALA A 246 -67.31 29.88 -12.76
CA ALA A 246 -66.12 29.37 -12.09
C ALA A 246 -65.34 28.31 -12.92
N LYS A 247 -66.07 27.45 -13.64
CA LYS A 247 -65.50 26.44 -14.54
C LYS A 247 -64.84 27.06 -15.78
N SER A 248 -65.49 28.06 -16.39
CA SER A 248 -64.97 28.80 -17.55
C SER A 248 -63.74 29.63 -17.18
N LYS A 249 -63.72 30.23 -15.98
CA LYS A 249 -62.55 30.93 -15.43
C LYS A 249 -61.35 29.99 -15.26
N ARG A 250 -61.55 28.82 -14.63
CA ARG A 250 -60.49 27.81 -14.47
C ARG A 250 -59.97 27.30 -15.82
N PHE A 251 -60.85 27.12 -16.81
CA PHE A 251 -60.44 26.71 -18.16
C PHE A 251 -59.51 27.74 -18.82
N VAL A 252 -59.82 29.04 -18.68
CA VAL A 252 -58.95 30.11 -19.20
C VAL A 252 -57.59 30.11 -18.52
N GLU A 253 -57.55 29.89 -17.20
CA GLU A 253 -56.29 29.85 -16.42
C GLU A 253 -55.40 28.66 -16.80
N VAL A 254 -55.98 27.50 -17.11
CA VAL A 254 -55.24 26.27 -17.44
C VAL A 254 -55.16 26.00 -18.94
N PHE A 255 -55.57 26.94 -19.80
CA PHE A 255 -55.74 26.69 -21.23
C PHE A 255 -54.44 26.27 -21.93
N GLU A 256 -53.31 26.89 -21.59
CA GLU A 256 -52.01 26.53 -22.19
C GLU A 256 -51.60 25.10 -21.86
N ASP A 257 -51.77 24.69 -20.60
CA ASP A 257 -51.51 23.32 -20.15
C ASP A 257 -52.54 22.35 -20.75
N TRP A 258 -53.80 22.76 -20.90
CA TRP A 258 -54.80 21.97 -21.60
C TRP A 258 -54.41 21.73 -23.06
N VAL A 259 -53.87 22.71 -23.79
CA VAL A 259 -53.39 22.52 -25.17
C VAL A 259 -52.25 21.49 -25.22
N LYS A 260 -51.30 21.53 -24.27
CA LYS A 260 -50.23 20.51 -24.16
C LYS A 260 -50.82 19.13 -23.89
N GLY A 261 -51.75 19.02 -22.95
CA GLY A 261 -52.46 17.78 -22.63
C GLY A 261 -53.25 17.24 -23.81
N TYR A 262 -53.86 18.10 -24.63
CA TYR A 262 -54.65 17.72 -25.78
C TYR A 262 -53.78 17.12 -26.88
N ASN A 263 -52.60 17.69 -27.10
CA ASN A 263 -51.61 17.13 -28.03
C ASN A 263 -51.11 15.75 -27.57
N LEU A 264 -50.83 15.60 -26.26
CA LEU A 264 -50.45 14.30 -25.67
C LEU A 264 -51.57 13.26 -25.84
N TRP A 265 -52.80 13.63 -25.48
CA TRP A 265 -53.98 12.77 -25.60
C TRP A 265 -54.24 12.35 -27.06
N LYS A 266 -54.12 13.28 -28.02
CA LYS A 266 -54.25 13.00 -29.45
C LYS A 266 -53.18 12.02 -29.92
N ALA A 267 -51.93 12.19 -29.50
CA ALA A 267 -50.85 11.27 -29.82
C ALA A 267 -51.08 9.86 -29.23
N LEU A 268 -51.65 9.76 -28.02
CA LEU A 268 -52.02 8.49 -27.42
C LEU A 268 -53.14 7.78 -28.20
N LYS A 269 -54.22 8.50 -28.56
CA LYS A 269 -55.30 7.99 -29.42
C LYS A 269 -54.79 7.51 -30.79
N GLU A 270 -53.83 8.23 -31.38
CA GLU A 270 -53.21 7.83 -32.64
C GLU A 270 -52.38 6.55 -32.49
N LYS A 271 -51.66 6.39 -31.37
CA LYS A 271 -50.93 5.15 -31.07
C LYS A 271 -51.87 3.97 -30.86
N GLU A 272 -52.99 4.16 -30.16
CA GLU A 272 -54.01 3.12 -29.95
C GLU A 272 -54.64 2.68 -31.27
N SER A 273 -55.04 3.62 -32.13
CA SER A 273 -55.60 3.30 -33.45
C SER A 273 -54.61 2.58 -34.38
N LYS A 274 -53.31 2.91 -34.31
CA LYS A 274 -52.24 2.19 -35.03
C LYS A 274 -52.03 0.76 -34.50
N LYS A 275 -52.10 0.55 -33.17
CA LYS A 275 -52.02 -0.80 -32.57
C LYS A 275 -53.19 -1.70 -33.00
N VAL A 276 -54.41 -1.18 -33.09
CA VAL A 276 -55.57 -1.95 -33.54
C VAL A 276 -55.45 -2.36 -35.02
N LYS A 277 -54.85 -1.52 -35.86
CA LYS A 277 -54.63 -1.85 -37.29
C LYS A 277 -53.54 -2.91 -37.50
N ASN A 278 -52.46 -2.88 -36.71
CA ASN A 278 -51.39 -3.89 -36.79
C ASN A 278 -51.70 -5.17 -35.99
N GLY A 279 -52.65 -5.12 -35.06
CA GLY A 279 -53.12 -6.26 -34.27
C GLY A 279 -54.23 -7.08 -34.93
N LYS A 280 -54.58 -6.83 -36.20
CA LYS A 280 -55.42 -7.73 -37.01
C LYS A 280 -54.58 -8.94 -37.41
N VAL A 281 -54.28 -9.76 -36.39
CA VAL A 281 -53.66 -11.07 -36.48
C VAL A 281 -54.61 -11.96 -37.26
N GLU A 282 -54.04 -12.62 -38.26
CA GLU A 282 -54.59 -13.80 -38.92
C GLU A 282 -55.27 -14.72 -37.89
N PRO A 283 -56.40 -15.35 -38.23
CA PRO A 283 -56.97 -16.36 -37.35
C PRO A 283 -55.91 -17.43 -37.08
N VAL A 284 -55.45 -17.50 -35.82
CA VAL A 284 -54.62 -18.59 -35.31
C VAL A 284 -55.45 -19.86 -35.46
N GLN A 285 -55.27 -20.57 -36.58
CA GLN A 285 -55.75 -21.93 -36.74
C GLN A 285 -55.10 -22.76 -35.63
N GLY A 286 -55.95 -23.34 -34.79
CA GLY A 286 -55.56 -24.10 -33.62
C GLY A 286 -54.60 -25.21 -33.99
N ASN A 287 -53.38 -25.12 -33.46
CA ASN A 287 -52.51 -26.28 -33.38
C ASN A 287 -52.70 -26.90 -31.99
N SER A 288 -53.65 -27.83 -31.92
CA SER A 288 -53.85 -28.75 -30.80
C SER A 288 -52.66 -29.73 -30.73
N GLY A 289 -51.53 -29.23 -30.25
CA GLY A 289 -50.30 -30.00 -30.01
C GLY A 289 -50.26 -30.51 -28.58
N SER A 290 -50.98 -31.60 -28.33
CA SER A 290 -50.77 -32.52 -27.21
C SER A 290 -49.31 -32.98 -27.16
N SER A 291 -48.64 -32.88 -26.00
CA SER A 291 -47.55 -33.77 -25.56
C SER A 291 -47.04 -33.26 -24.21
N SER A 292 -47.52 -33.83 -23.12
CA SER A 292 -46.96 -35.00 -22.43
C SER A 292 -45.68 -34.68 -21.65
N GLY A 293 -45.75 -34.98 -20.36
CA GLY A 293 -44.77 -34.56 -19.38
C GLY A 293 -43.49 -35.37 -19.40
N LYS A 294 -42.50 -34.87 -18.67
CA LYS A 294 -41.51 -35.72 -18.02
C LYS A 294 -40.96 -35.03 -16.78
N LYS A 295 -41.30 -35.61 -15.64
CA LYS A 295 -40.60 -35.44 -14.37
C LYS A 295 -39.14 -35.86 -14.55
N ASN A 296 -38.23 -35.10 -13.96
CA ASN A 296 -37.23 -35.58 -13.02
C ASN A 296 -36.66 -34.40 -12.25
#